data_AF-A0A7X5N1N8-F1
#
_entry.id   AF-A0A7X5N1N8-F1
#
_cell.length_a   1.000
_cell.length_b   1.000
_cell.length_c   1.000
_cell.angle_alpha   90.00
_cell.angle_beta   90.00
_cell.angle_gamma   90.00
#
_symmetry.space_group_name_H-M   'P 1'
#
loop_
_entity.id
_entity.type
_entity.pdbx_description
1 polymer ?
#
loop_
_entity_poly.entity_id
_entity_poly.type
_entity_poly.pdbx_seq_one_letter_code
_entity_poly.pdbx_strand_id
1 'polypeptide(L)'
;SARLAVLREAVDAAEPQLEQLREDHEFRQESLREAEARLADWQQRWETHNRDTGEASRAGEVERTRVDYLDRQSLEAERRREALVNERAGLDLDALAEAFEQIELRHETQKTSLDGLTEQVEARKHALGGLQEQQRASQGELADVRKQAQAARGRLSSLETLQQAALGQEQGAAVAWLKSRGLDSAARVGERITVESGWENAVEGALGQLIEGVLVDAPEQLVDALGELGEGRIALVSGASDNASFAPTSLAAKVQGPIAIRRLLARLHAAEDLEAARTLQRSLPEGDSVITRSGERLGEGWVRVSR
;
A
#
# COMPACT_ATOMS: atom_id res chain seq x y z
N SER A 1 23.58 -169.73 -52.40
CA SER A 1 24.97 -169.38 -52.03
C SER A 1 25.52 -168.22 -52.87
N ALA A 2 25.49 -168.26 -54.21
CA ALA A 2 26.08 -167.20 -55.05
C ALA A 2 25.39 -165.80 -54.99
N ARG A 3 24.05 -165.75 -54.92
CA ARG A 3 23.29 -164.48 -54.88
C ARG A 3 23.51 -163.66 -53.59
N LEU A 4 23.77 -164.35 -52.48
CA LEU A 4 24.12 -163.77 -51.18
C LEU A 4 25.55 -163.22 -51.15
N ALA A 5 26.47 -163.80 -51.94
CA ALA A 5 27.84 -163.32 -52.07
C ALA A 5 27.91 -162.01 -52.87
N VAL A 6 27.19 -161.92 -53.99
CA VAL A 6 27.09 -160.69 -54.80
C VAL A 6 26.43 -159.54 -54.01
N LEU A 7 25.42 -159.85 -53.20
CA LEU A 7 24.80 -158.86 -52.31
C LEU A 7 25.74 -158.41 -51.19
N ARG A 8 26.57 -159.31 -50.63
CA ARG A 8 27.58 -158.95 -49.63
C ARG A 8 28.70 -158.10 -50.23
N GLU A 9 29.20 -158.45 -51.40
CA GLU A 9 30.24 -157.68 -52.10
C GLU A 9 29.75 -156.29 -52.54
N ALA A 10 28.48 -156.17 -52.94
CA ALA A 10 27.85 -154.88 -53.20
C ALA A 10 27.64 -154.03 -51.93
N VAL A 11 27.36 -154.67 -50.78
CA VAL A 11 27.28 -153.99 -49.48
C VAL A 11 28.67 -153.56 -49.02
N ASP A 12 29.67 -154.44 -49.07
CA ASP A 12 31.06 -154.17 -48.71
C ASP A 12 31.68 -153.05 -49.58
N ALA A 13 31.24 -152.91 -50.84
CA ALA A 13 31.66 -151.82 -51.73
C ALA A 13 30.87 -150.51 -51.52
N ALA A 14 29.61 -150.59 -51.08
CA ALA A 14 28.75 -149.43 -50.86
C ALA A 14 28.92 -148.80 -49.46
N GLU A 15 29.34 -149.58 -48.47
CA GLU A 15 29.57 -149.14 -47.08
C GLU A 15 30.64 -148.03 -46.96
N PRO A 16 31.82 -148.09 -47.60
CA PRO A 16 32.78 -146.99 -47.59
C PRO A 16 32.28 -145.76 -48.37
N GLN A 17 31.49 -145.95 -49.42
CA GLN A 17 30.88 -144.85 -50.18
C GLN A 17 29.82 -144.12 -49.36
N LEU A 18 29.03 -144.87 -48.58
CA LEU A 18 28.05 -144.33 -47.65
C LEU A 18 28.72 -143.55 -46.52
N GLU A 19 29.82 -144.07 -45.98
CA GLU A 19 30.56 -143.39 -44.93
C GLU A 19 31.21 -142.09 -45.43
N GLN A 20 31.81 -142.10 -46.62
CA GLN A 20 32.35 -140.91 -47.25
C GLN A 20 31.27 -139.85 -47.53
N LEU A 21 30.08 -140.25 -47.99
CA LEU A 21 28.94 -139.34 -48.18
C LEU A 21 28.41 -138.79 -46.86
N ARG A 22 28.48 -139.55 -45.76
CA ARG A 22 28.11 -139.09 -44.42
C ARG A 22 29.09 -138.06 -43.88
N GLU A 23 30.39 -138.31 -44.01
CA GLU A 23 31.44 -137.36 -43.63
C GLU A 23 31.32 -136.05 -44.44
N ASP A 24 31.14 -136.15 -45.77
CA ASP A 24 30.91 -134.98 -46.63
C ASP A 24 29.63 -134.21 -46.23
N HIS A 25 28.57 -134.93 -45.85
CA HIS A 25 27.32 -134.34 -45.39
C HIS A 25 27.50 -133.63 -44.05
N GLU A 26 28.22 -134.22 -43.08
CA GLU A 26 28.57 -133.57 -41.81
C GLU A 26 29.41 -132.31 -42.03
N PHE A 27 30.44 -132.38 -42.88
CA PHE A 27 31.27 -131.22 -43.22
C PHE A 27 30.47 -130.08 -43.87
N ARG A 28 29.53 -130.41 -44.78
CA ARG A 28 28.62 -129.43 -45.39
C ARG A 28 27.64 -128.86 -44.38
N GLN A 29 27.13 -129.66 -43.44
CA GLN A 29 26.27 -129.16 -42.36
C GLN A 29 27.02 -128.22 -41.41
N GLU A 30 28.26 -128.55 -41.05
CA GLU A 30 29.15 -127.68 -40.28
C GLU A 30 29.36 -126.34 -40.99
N SER A 31 29.72 -126.39 -42.28
CA SER A 31 29.94 -125.22 -43.12
C SER A 31 28.68 -124.36 -43.27
N LEU A 32 27.51 -124.99 -43.39
CA LEU A 32 26.22 -124.30 -43.44
C LEU A 32 25.93 -123.59 -42.11
N ARG A 33 26.10 -124.28 -40.97
CA ARG A 33 25.91 -123.67 -39.63
C ARG A 33 26.84 -122.48 -39.42
N GLU A 34 28.09 -122.58 -39.85
CA GLU A 34 29.04 -121.46 -39.75
C GLU A 34 28.63 -120.28 -40.64
N ALA A 35 28.17 -120.54 -41.87
CA ALA A 35 27.67 -119.52 -42.76
C ALA A 35 26.39 -118.84 -42.23
N GLU A 36 25.45 -119.62 -41.68
CA GLU A 36 24.24 -119.12 -41.03
C GLU A 36 24.55 -118.29 -39.79
N ALA A 37 25.52 -118.71 -38.96
CA ALA A 37 25.99 -117.94 -37.81
C ALA A 37 26.63 -116.61 -38.23
N ARG A 38 27.44 -116.60 -39.30
CA ARG A 38 28.01 -115.36 -39.87
C ARG A 38 26.94 -114.44 -40.45
N LEU A 39 25.92 -115.00 -41.09
CA LEU A 39 24.80 -114.23 -41.63
C LEU A 39 23.99 -113.59 -40.50
N ALA A 40 23.69 -114.35 -39.43
CA ALA A 40 22.96 -113.85 -38.28
C ALA A 40 23.74 -112.73 -37.55
N ASP A 41 25.06 -112.89 -37.35
CA ASP A 41 25.91 -111.84 -36.78
C ASP A 41 25.96 -110.59 -37.66
N TRP A 42 26.08 -110.76 -38.98
CA TRP A 42 26.04 -109.62 -39.90
C TRP A 42 24.69 -108.91 -39.89
N GLN A 43 23.58 -109.65 -39.87
CA GLN A 43 22.22 -109.09 -39.76
C GLN A 43 22.06 -108.31 -38.45
N GLN A 44 22.49 -108.86 -37.32
CA GLN A 44 22.49 -108.19 -36.02
C GLN A 44 23.29 -106.87 -36.06
N ARG A 45 24.51 -106.90 -36.61
CA ARG A 45 25.36 -105.71 -36.75
C ARG A 45 24.74 -104.66 -37.68
N TRP A 46 24.12 -105.11 -38.76
CA TRP A 46 23.42 -104.24 -39.71
C TRP A 46 22.19 -103.58 -39.09
N GLU A 47 21.39 -104.32 -38.33
CA GLU A 47 20.24 -103.80 -37.59
C GLU A 47 20.66 -102.76 -36.54
N THR A 48 21.71 -103.04 -35.77
CA THR A 48 22.27 -102.08 -34.81
C THR A 48 22.78 -100.83 -35.52
N HIS A 49 23.56 -100.98 -36.60
CA HIS A 49 24.06 -99.83 -37.36
C HIS A 49 22.94 -98.95 -37.93
N ASN A 50 21.87 -99.56 -38.45
CA ASN A 50 20.70 -98.82 -38.94
C ASN A 50 19.96 -98.11 -37.81
N ARG A 51 19.83 -98.75 -36.64
CA ARG A 51 19.21 -98.13 -35.47
C ARG A 51 20.02 -96.91 -35.01
N ASP A 52 21.32 -97.07 -34.84
CA ASP A 52 22.24 -96.02 -34.39
C ASP A 52 22.27 -94.85 -35.38
N THR A 53 22.33 -95.16 -36.69
CA THR A 53 22.28 -94.14 -37.75
C THR A 53 20.95 -93.41 -37.77
N GLY A 54 19.83 -94.13 -37.58
CA GLY A 54 18.50 -93.53 -37.48
C GLY A 54 18.34 -92.64 -36.25
N GLU A 55 18.90 -93.02 -35.10
CA GLU A 55 18.92 -92.20 -33.88
C GLU A 55 19.79 -90.96 -34.05
N ALA A 56 21.00 -91.10 -34.61
CA ALA A 56 21.89 -89.98 -34.90
C ALA A 56 21.25 -88.98 -35.89
N SER A 57 20.56 -89.47 -36.93
CA SER A 57 19.84 -88.61 -37.88
C SER A 57 18.71 -87.84 -37.20
N ARG A 58 17.90 -88.51 -36.36
CA ARG A 58 16.82 -87.85 -35.60
C ARG A 58 17.37 -86.82 -34.62
N ALA A 59 18.46 -87.13 -33.92
CA ALA A 59 19.12 -86.17 -33.03
C ALA A 59 19.63 -84.94 -33.81
N GLY A 60 20.21 -85.15 -35.00
CA GLY A 60 20.63 -84.07 -35.90
C GLY A 60 19.48 -83.19 -36.37
N GLU A 61 18.31 -83.78 -36.70
CA GLU A 61 17.11 -83.03 -37.08
C GLU A 61 16.56 -82.17 -35.93
N VAL A 62 16.57 -82.70 -34.69
CA VAL A 62 16.15 -81.96 -33.49
C VAL A 62 17.08 -80.78 -33.23
N GLU A 63 18.40 -80.99 -33.27
CA GLU A 63 19.37 -79.91 -33.05
C GLU A 63 19.32 -78.86 -34.17
N ARG A 64 19.11 -79.27 -35.44
CA ARG A 64 18.90 -78.31 -36.54
C ARG A 64 17.66 -77.45 -36.30
N THR A 65 16.54 -78.06 -35.90
CA THR A 65 15.30 -77.32 -35.59
C THR A 65 15.51 -76.37 -34.41
N ARG A 66 16.30 -76.79 -33.41
CA ARG A 66 16.66 -75.96 -32.25
C ARG A 66 17.52 -74.76 -32.68
N VAL A 67 18.51 -74.97 -33.55
CA VAL A 67 19.31 -73.89 -34.13
C VAL A 67 18.42 -72.92 -34.91
N ASP A 68 17.56 -73.40 -35.80
CA ASP A 68 16.65 -72.55 -36.59
C ASP A 68 15.68 -71.74 -35.71
N TYR A 69 15.28 -72.29 -34.55
CA TYR A 69 14.45 -71.59 -33.58
C TYR A 69 15.25 -70.50 -32.84
N LEU A 70 16.44 -70.84 -32.35
CA LEU A 70 17.31 -69.89 -31.65
C LEU A 70 17.77 -68.75 -32.57
N ASP A 71 18.07 -69.04 -33.83
CA ASP A 71 18.43 -68.03 -34.83
C ASP A 71 17.28 -67.06 -35.07
N ARG A 72 16.04 -67.57 -35.21
CA ARG A 72 14.84 -66.72 -35.30
C ARG A 72 14.65 -65.85 -34.06
N GLN A 73 14.82 -66.42 -32.87
CA GLN A 73 14.69 -65.69 -31.61
C GLN A 73 15.76 -64.61 -31.46
N SER A 74 17.01 -64.91 -31.84
CA SER A 74 18.11 -63.95 -31.82
C SER A 74 17.85 -62.77 -32.76
N LEU A 75 17.33 -63.06 -33.97
CA LEU A 75 17.06 -62.03 -34.98
C LEU A 75 15.90 -61.12 -34.56
N GLU A 76 14.88 -61.67 -33.90
CA GLU A 76 13.78 -60.89 -33.32
C GLU A 76 14.24 -60.02 -32.13
N ALA A 77 15.09 -60.57 -31.25
CA ALA A 77 15.68 -59.81 -30.14
C ALA A 77 16.56 -58.66 -30.64
N GLU A 78 17.35 -58.88 -31.70
CA GLU A 78 18.20 -57.84 -32.29
C GLU A 78 17.36 -56.71 -32.90
N ARG A 79 16.31 -57.04 -33.65
CA ARG A 79 15.36 -56.04 -34.18
C ARG A 79 14.70 -55.22 -33.06
N ARG A 80 14.31 -55.87 -31.96
CA ARG A 80 13.72 -55.17 -30.81
C ARG A 80 14.76 -54.27 -30.13
N ARG A 81 16.01 -54.72 -30.01
CA ARG A 81 17.11 -53.94 -29.47
C ARG A 81 17.36 -52.69 -30.32
N GLU A 82 17.45 -52.84 -31.64
CA GLU A 82 17.62 -51.70 -32.56
C GLU A 82 16.45 -50.71 -32.48
N ALA A 83 15.21 -51.20 -32.43
CA ALA A 83 14.04 -50.33 -32.27
C ALA A 83 14.12 -49.50 -30.99
N LEU A 84 14.46 -50.11 -29.85
CA LEU A 84 14.60 -49.42 -28.56
C LEU A 84 15.80 -48.45 -28.55
N VAL A 85 16.90 -48.79 -29.21
CA VAL A 85 18.06 -47.89 -29.34
C VAL A 85 17.69 -46.67 -30.17
N ASN A 86 16.97 -46.84 -31.28
CA ASN A 86 16.52 -45.73 -32.11
C ASN A 86 15.50 -44.85 -31.38
N GLU A 87 14.56 -45.46 -30.65
CA GLU A 87 13.61 -44.72 -29.80
C GLU A 87 14.34 -43.89 -28.75
N ARG A 88 15.31 -44.49 -28.04
CA ARG A 88 16.14 -43.78 -27.06
C ARG A 88 16.98 -42.67 -27.69
N ALA A 89 17.53 -42.89 -28.89
CA ALA A 89 18.30 -41.88 -29.60
C ALA A 89 17.44 -40.71 -30.11
N GLY A 90 16.15 -40.95 -30.36
CA GLY A 90 15.18 -39.91 -30.71
C GLY A 90 14.70 -39.07 -29.52
N LEU A 91 14.95 -39.52 -28.29
CA LEU A 91 14.61 -38.78 -27.08
C LEU A 91 15.75 -37.83 -26.70
N ASP A 92 15.51 -36.54 -26.86
CA ASP A 92 16.42 -35.48 -26.38
C ASP A 92 16.11 -35.16 -24.91
N LEU A 93 16.66 -35.99 -24.02
CA LEU A 93 16.48 -35.84 -22.57
C LEU A 93 17.14 -34.57 -22.04
N ASP A 94 18.24 -34.13 -22.68
CA ASP A 94 18.96 -32.92 -22.28
C ASP A 94 18.12 -31.67 -22.60
N ALA A 95 17.52 -31.60 -23.79
CA ALA A 95 16.59 -30.51 -24.12
C ALA A 95 15.35 -30.48 -23.22
N LEU A 96 14.83 -31.65 -22.83
CA LEU A 96 13.72 -31.77 -21.88
C LEU A 96 14.12 -31.28 -20.47
N ALA A 97 15.32 -31.64 -20.01
CA ALA A 97 15.85 -31.19 -18.73
C ALA A 97 16.07 -29.67 -18.72
N GLU A 98 16.66 -29.11 -19.79
CA GLU A 98 16.85 -27.67 -19.93
C GLU A 98 15.51 -26.92 -19.97
N ALA A 99 14.53 -27.42 -20.72
CA ALA A 99 13.19 -26.84 -20.76
C ALA A 99 12.51 -26.87 -19.38
N PHE A 100 12.68 -27.96 -18.62
CA PHE A 100 12.16 -28.08 -17.27
C PHE A 100 12.82 -27.07 -16.31
N GLU A 101 14.16 -26.96 -16.31
CA GLU A 101 14.89 -25.99 -15.51
C GLU A 101 14.46 -24.54 -15.84
N GLN A 102 14.25 -24.21 -17.12
CA GLN A 102 13.76 -22.89 -17.51
C GLN A 102 12.34 -22.61 -17.00
N ILE A 103 11.46 -23.62 -17.00
CA ILE A 103 10.09 -23.48 -16.48
C ILE A 103 10.11 -23.31 -14.96
N GLU A 104 10.90 -24.09 -14.24
CA GLU A 104 11.09 -23.95 -12.78
C GLU A 104 11.61 -22.56 -12.41
N LEU A 105 12.63 -22.06 -13.13
CA LEU A 105 13.16 -20.72 -12.89
C LEU A 105 12.09 -19.63 -13.13
N ARG A 106 11.29 -19.75 -14.20
CA ARG A 106 10.17 -18.84 -14.46
C ARG A 106 9.11 -18.92 -13.37
N HIS A 107 8.78 -20.12 -12.90
CA HIS A 107 7.81 -20.33 -11.84
C HIS A 107 8.24 -19.64 -10.54
N GLU A 108 9.47 -19.87 -10.08
CA GLU A 108 9.98 -19.24 -8.86
C GLU A 108 10.07 -17.70 -8.98
N THR A 109 10.44 -17.20 -10.16
CA THR A 109 10.41 -15.75 -10.44
C THR A 109 8.99 -15.18 -10.33
N GLN A 110 8.01 -15.85 -10.92
CA GLN A 110 6.61 -15.43 -10.89
C GLN A 110 6.03 -15.51 -9.47
N LYS A 111 6.36 -16.56 -8.73
CA LYS A 111 5.94 -16.75 -7.33
C LYS A 111 6.47 -15.62 -6.44
N THR A 112 7.77 -15.30 -6.56
CA THR A 112 8.39 -14.18 -5.82
C THR A 112 7.72 -12.85 -6.16
N SER A 113 7.38 -12.63 -7.45
CA SER A 113 6.65 -11.44 -7.89
C SER A 113 5.24 -11.36 -7.30
N LEU A 114 4.52 -12.49 -7.25
CA LEU A 114 3.18 -12.56 -6.65
C LEU A 114 3.21 -12.27 -5.15
N ASP A 115 4.19 -12.81 -4.43
CA ASP A 115 4.35 -12.55 -2.99
C ASP A 115 4.62 -11.05 -2.74
N GLY A 116 5.51 -10.44 -3.53
CA GLY A 116 5.80 -9.00 -3.45
C GLY A 116 4.61 -8.10 -3.84
N LEU A 117 3.79 -8.51 -4.81
CA LEU A 117 2.55 -7.79 -5.16
C LEU A 117 1.49 -7.93 -4.06
N THR A 118 1.40 -9.09 -3.43
CA THR A 118 0.48 -9.34 -2.32
C THR A 118 0.83 -8.46 -1.12
N GLU A 119 2.12 -8.37 -0.77
CA GLU A 119 2.59 -7.48 0.30
C GLU A 119 2.26 -6.01 0.01
N GLN A 120 2.47 -5.56 -1.24
CA GLN A 120 2.12 -4.20 -1.65
C GLN A 120 0.60 -3.92 -1.54
N VAL A 121 -0.24 -4.90 -1.87
CA VAL A 121 -1.70 -4.75 -1.73
C VAL A 121 -2.10 -4.60 -0.28
N GLU A 122 -1.56 -5.43 0.61
CA GLU A 122 -1.87 -5.34 2.04
C GLU A 122 -1.36 -4.03 2.66
N ALA A 123 -0.15 -3.59 2.30
CA ALA A 123 0.37 -2.29 2.71
C ALA A 123 -0.53 -1.13 2.27
N ARG A 124 -1.04 -1.17 1.03
CA ARG A 124 -1.98 -0.15 0.51
C ARG A 124 -3.33 -0.19 1.19
N LYS A 125 -3.86 -1.37 1.53
CA LYS A 125 -5.10 -1.51 2.31
C LYS A 125 -4.95 -0.90 3.70
N HIS A 126 -3.84 -1.17 4.38
CA HIS A 126 -3.54 -0.56 5.68
C HIS A 126 -3.43 0.97 5.58
N ALA A 127 -2.71 1.48 4.58
CA ALA A 127 -2.59 2.92 4.35
C ALA A 127 -3.95 3.58 4.06
N LEU A 128 -4.79 2.94 3.25
CA LEU A 128 -6.16 3.39 2.97
C LEU A 128 -7.02 3.44 4.24
N GLY A 129 -6.95 2.40 5.08
CA GLY A 129 -7.65 2.37 6.37
C GLY A 129 -7.23 3.53 7.29
N GLY A 130 -5.92 3.81 7.36
CA GLY A 130 -5.40 4.95 8.12
C GLY A 130 -5.90 6.31 7.59
N LEU A 131 -5.89 6.49 6.27
CA LEU A 131 -6.40 7.72 5.62
C LEU A 131 -7.90 7.92 5.86
N GLN A 132 -8.69 6.84 5.81
CA GLN A 132 -10.13 6.91 6.08
C GLN A 132 -10.41 7.31 7.53
N GLU A 133 -9.63 6.81 8.49
CA GLU A 133 -9.78 7.19 9.90
C GLU A 133 -9.39 8.66 10.12
N GLN A 134 -8.29 9.11 9.50
CA GLN A 134 -7.86 10.51 9.55
C GLN A 134 -8.89 11.45 8.90
N GLN A 135 -9.52 11.02 7.80
CA GLN A 135 -10.61 11.77 7.16
C GLN A 135 -11.81 11.92 8.10
N ARG A 136 -12.22 10.84 8.78
CA ARG A 136 -13.34 10.88 9.75
C ARG A 136 -13.04 11.80 10.93
N ALA A 137 -11.83 11.72 11.48
CA ALA A 137 -11.39 12.62 12.56
C ALA A 137 -11.45 14.09 12.11
N SER A 138 -10.89 14.41 10.94
CA SER A 138 -10.89 15.77 10.39
C SER A 138 -12.31 16.29 10.12
N GLN A 139 -13.22 15.43 9.66
CA GLN A 139 -14.63 15.77 9.47
C GLN A 139 -15.34 16.06 10.81
N GLY A 140 -15.01 15.31 11.86
CA GLY A 140 -15.48 15.56 13.22
C GLY A 140 -15.01 16.92 13.75
N GLU A 141 -13.72 17.21 13.64
CA GLU A 141 -13.15 18.50 14.03
C GLU A 141 -13.79 19.67 13.27
N LEU A 142 -13.97 19.53 11.95
CA LEU A 142 -14.65 20.54 11.14
C LEU A 142 -16.10 20.77 11.59
N ALA A 143 -16.82 19.72 11.95
CA ALA A 143 -18.19 19.84 12.46
C ALA A 143 -18.23 20.59 13.79
N ASP A 144 -17.30 20.30 14.69
CA ASP A 144 -17.19 20.97 16.00
C ASP A 144 -16.82 22.46 15.84
N VAL A 145 -15.86 22.79 15.00
CA VAL A 145 -15.49 24.19 14.70
C VAL A 145 -16.67 24.95 14.09
N ARG A 146 -17.41 24.34 13.16
CA ARG A 146 -18.63 24.95 12.59
C ARG A 146 -19.69 25.21 13.65
N LYS A 147 -19.90 24.26 14.56
CA LYS A 147 -20.83 24.41 15.69
C LYS A 147 -20.44 25.57 16.60
N GLN A 148 -19.15 25.68 16.93
CA GLN A 148 -18.62 26.78 17.75
C GLN A 148 -18.78 28.14 17.05
N ALA A 149 -18.45 28.21 15.76
CA ALA A 149 -18.60 29.43 14.97
C ALA A 149 -20.07 29.90 14.90
N GLN A 150 -21.02 28.98 14.73
CA GLN A 150 -22.44 29.31 14.73
C GLN A 150 -22.92 29.79 16.11
N ALA A 151 -22.46 29.17 17.19
CA ALA A 151 -22.76 29.60 18.55
C ALA A 151 -22.20 31.01 18.82
N ALA A 152 -20.97 31.30 18.38
CA ALA A 152 -20.35 32.61 18.51
C ALA A 152 -21.10 33.68 17.71
N ARG A 153 -21.50 33.40 16.46
CA ARG A 153 -22.34 34.30 15.66
C ARG A 153 -23.69 34.58 16.31
N GLY A 154 -24.34 33.56 16.85
CA GLY A 154 -25.59 33.72 17.59
C GLY A 154 -25.44 34.63 18.81
N ARG A 155 -24.35 34.48 19.57
CA ARG A 155 -24.01 35.38 20.69
C ARG A 155 -23.74 36.80 20.23
N LEU A 156 -22.96 36.98 19.17
CA LEU A 156 -22.66 38.31 18.60
C LEU A 156 -23.96 39.03 18.22
N SER A 157 -24.82 38.38 17.45
CA SER A 157 -26.10 38.97 17.02
C SER A 157 -27.00 39.34 18.21
N SER A 158 -27.02 38.52 19.27
CA SER A 158 -27.72 38.85 20.51
C SER A 158 -27.12 40.08 21.22
N LEU A 159 -25.78 40.21 21.25
CA LEU A 159 -25.11 41.35 21.87
C LEU A 159 -25.30 42.63 21.06
N GLU A 160 -25.22 42.56 19.74
CA GLU A 160 -25.50 43.70 18.84
C GLU A 160 -26.94 44.19 19.00
N THR A 161 -27.90 43.27 19.13
CA THR A 161 -29.30 43.62 19.39
C THR A 161 -29.46 44.35 20.73
N LEU A 162 -28.78 43.88 21.79
CA LEU A 162 -28.79 44.54 23.11
C LEU A 162 -28.12 45.91 23.05
N GLN A 163 -27.00 46.03 22.34
CA GLN A 163 -26.28 47.29 22.16
C GLN A 163 -27.15 48.30 21.39
N GLN A 164 -27.79 47.89 20.31
CA GLN A 164 -28.65 48.76 19.52
C GLN A 164 -29.90 49.19 20.29
N ALA A 165 -30.45 48.33 21.15
CA ALA A 165 -31.52 48.71 22.06
C ALA A 165 -31.07 49.75 23.10
N ALA A 166 -29.83 49.65 23.62
CA ALA A 166 -29.25 50.61 24.55
C ALA A 166 -28.89 51.96 23.88
N LEU A 167 -28.33 51.93 22.67
CA LEU A 167 -27.90 53.14 21.93
C LEU A 167 -29.07 53.89 21.26
N GLY A 168 -30.06 53.15 20.75
CA GLY A 168 -31.20 53.72 20.04
C GLY A 168 -32.11 54.59 20.92
N GLN A 169 -32.12 54.36 22.23
CA GLN A 169 -32.81 55.24 23.18
C GLN A 169 -32.04 56.54 23.47
N GLU A 170 -30.70 56.52 23.49
CA GLU A 170 -29.89 57.71 23.81
C GLU A 170 -29.62 58.64 22.60
N GLN A 171 -29.62 58.12 21.36
CA GLN A 171 -29.22 58.88 20.16
C GLN A 171 -30.37 59.62 19.44
N GLY A 172 -31.62 59.19 19.63
CA GLY A 172 -32.77 59.72 18.87
C GLY A 172 -33.07 61.19 19.10
N ALA A 173 -33.10 61.66 20.36
CA ALA A 173 -33.40 63.06 20.66
C ALA A 173 -32.22 63.99 20.32
N ALA A 174 -30.99 63.51 20.49
CA ALA A 174 -29.78 64.26 20.19
C ALA A 174 -29.66 64.60 18.70
N VAL A 175 -29.91 63.61 17.82
CA VAL A 175 -29.91 63.81 16.36
C VAL A 175 -31.04 64.75 15.91
N ALA A 176 -32.23 64.62 16.50
CA ALA A 176 -33.36 65.50 16.18
C ALA A 176 -33.09 66.97 16.57
N TRP A 177 -32.46 67.20 17.71
CA TRP A 177 -32.07 68.53 18.18
C TRP A 177 -30.97 69.15 17.31
N LEU A 178 -29.95 68.38 16.90
CA LEU A 178 -28.93 68.89 15.97
C LEU A 178 -29.54 69.32 14.63
N LYS A 179 -30.50 68.54 14.12
CA LYS A 179 -31.21 68.86 12.87
C LYS A 179 -32.08 70.12 12.99
N SER A 180 -32.78 70.32 14.11
CA SER A 180 -33.61 71.52 14.31
C SER A 180 -32.80 72.82 14.35
N ARG A 181 -31.50 72.72 14.65
CA ARG A 181 -30.55 73.84 14.68
C ARG A 181 -29.65 73.91 13.43
N GLY A 182 -29.87 73.07 12.42
CA GLY A 182 -29.08 73.04 11.18
C GLY A 182 -27.63 72.57 11.36
N LEU A 183 -27.33 71.88 12.47
CA LEU A 183 -26.01 71.37 12.83
C LEU A 183 -25.84 69.88 12.48
N ASP A 184 -26.75 69.30 11.70
CA ASP A 184 -26.72 67.91 11.27
C ASP A 184 -25.59 67.62 10.27
N SER A 185 -25.20 68.62 9.48
CA SER A 185 -24.09 68.57 8.52
C SER A 185 -22.75 69.10 9.05
N ALA A 186 -22.71 69.56 10.30
CA ALA A 186 -21.49 70.07 10.91
C ALA A 186 -20.50 68.92 11.17
N ALA A 187 -19.21 69.20 10.91
CA ALA A 187 -18.15 68.20 11.04
C ALA A 187 -18.00 67.72 12.48
N ARG A 188 -17.64 66.45 12.64
CA ARG A 188 -17.39 65.84 13.95
C ARG A 188 -15.95 66.08 14.40
N VAL A 189 -15.71 66.04 15.71
CA VAL A 189 -14.38 66.16 16.29
C VAL A 189 -13.44 65.10 15.69
N GLY A 190 -13.86 63.83 15.64
CA GLY A 190 -13.09 62.73 15.06
C GLY A 190 -12.66 62.97 13.60
N GLU A 191 -13.45 63.70 12.82
CA GLU A 191 -13.17 64.01 11.41
C GLU A 191 -12.15 65.15 11.25
N ARG A 192 -11.91 65.95 12.29
CA ARG A 192 -11.03 67.13 12.26
C ARG A 192 -9.79 66.99 13.13
N ILE A 193 -9.61 65.85 13.78
CA ILE A 193 -8.38 65.53 14.50
C ILE A 193 -7.49 64.62 13.65
N THR A 194 -6.18 64.81 13.78
CA THR A 194 -5.18 63.92 13.21
C THR A 194 -4.27 63.45 14.34
N VAL A 195 -4.17 62.14 14.51
CA VAL A 195 -3.44 61.52 15.61
C VAL A 195 -2.14 60.90 15.07
N GLU A 196 -1.06 61.01 15.85
CA GLU A 196 0.20 60.32 15.56
C GLU A 196 0.01 58.80 15.60
N SER A 197 0.56 58.09 14.61
CA SER A 197 0.36 56.65 14.46
C SER A 197 0.74 55.85 15.70
N GLY A 198 -0.13 54.92 16.09
CA GLY A 198 -0.02 54.11 17.29
C GLY A 198 -0.76 54.70 18.50
N TRP A 199 -1.07 56.00 18.52
CA TRP A 199 -1.75 56.66 19.65
C TRP A 199 -3.28 56.72 19.53
N GLU A 200 -3.86 56.12 18.49
CA GLU A 200 -5.29 56.19 18.18
C GLU A 200 -6.13 55.68 19.36
N ASN A 201 -5.81 54.51 19.91
CA ASN A 201 -6.53 53.91 21.04
C ASN A 201 -6.46 54.80 22.30
N ALA A 202 -5.31 55.42 22.55
CA ALA A 202 -5.13 56.31 23.68
C ALA A 202 -5.98 57.58 23.53
N VAL A 203 -6.00 58.18 22.33
CA VAL A 203 -6.79 59.39 22.05
C VAL A 203 -8.29 59.08 22.08
N GLU A 204 -8.72 57.96 21.52
CA GLU A 204 -10.11 57.51 21.57
C GLU A 204 -10.57 57.28 23.03
N GLY A 205 -9.79 56.55 23.83
CA GLY A 205 -10.10 56.32 25.24
C GLY A 205 -10.06 57.60 26.10
N ALA A 206 -9.25 58.59 25.72
CA ALA A 206 -9.15 59.87 26.41
C ALA A 206 -10.34 60.79 26.10
N LEU A 207 -10.76 60.88 24.84
CA LEU A 207 -11.88 61.73 24.41
C LEU A 207 -13.23 61.08 24.68
N GLY A 208 -13.32 59.75 24.62
CA GLY A 208 -14.56 59.02 24.76
C GLY A 208 -15.65 59.59 23.85
N GLN A 209 -16.82 59.86 24.41
CA GLN A 209 -17.96 60.40 23.66
C GLN A 209 -17.74 61.80 23.07
N LEU A 210 -16.71 62.54 23.50
CA LEU A 210 -16.36 63.84 22.90
C LEU A 210 -15.83 63.70 21.47
N ILE A 211 -15.35 62.51 21.06
CA ILE A 211 -14.89 62.28 19.68
C ILE A 211 -16.04 62.41 18.66
N GLU A 212 -17.27 62.15 19.09
CA GLU A 212 -18.49 62.32 18.30
C GLU A 212 -19.10 63.74 18.42
N GLY A 213 -18.43 64.63 19.17
CA GLY A 213 -18.86 66.01 19.38
C GLY A 213 -18.98 66.79 18.06
N VAL A 214 -19.97 67.66 17.99
CA VAL A 214 -20.20 68.53 16.83
C VAL A 214 -19.34 69.77 16.94
N LEU A 215 -18.63 70.09 15.86
CA LEU A 215 -17.86 71.32 15.78
C LEU A 215 -18.75 72.50 15.42
N VAL A 216 -18.72 73.52 16.26
CA VAL A 216 -19.45 74.78 16.10
C VAL A 216 -18.49 75.95 16.37
N ASP A 217 -18.83 77.15 15.91
CA ASP A 217 -17.92 78.30 16.09
C ASP A 217 -17.85 78.75 17.56
N ALA A 218 -19.02 78.93 18.18
CA ALA A 218 -19.19 79.43 19.55
C ALA A 218 -20.16 78.54 20.35
N PRO A 219 -19.68 77.42 20.94
CA PRO A 219 -20.52 76.51 21.74
C PRO A 219 -21.28 77.21 22.87
N GLU A 220 -20.67 78.23 23.48
CA GLU A 220 -21.23 79.02 24.57
C GLU A 220 -22.52 79.77 24.19
N GLN A 221 -22.71 80.09 22.91
CA GLN A 221 -23.92 80.77 22.42
C GLN A 221 -25.12 79.82 22.30
N LEU A 222 -24.88 78.51 22.34
CA LEU A 222 -25.91 77.47 22.24
C LEU A 222 -26.32 76.91 23.61
N VAL A 223 -25.74 77.41 24.70
CA VAL A 223 -25.98 76.89 26.06
C VAL A 223 -27.44 77.01 26.48
N ASP A 224 -28.10 78.14 26.20
CA ASP A 224 -29.51 78.33 26.53
C ASP A 224 -30.41 77.37 25.71
N ALA A 225 -30.05 77.10 24.46
CA ALA A 225 -30.76 76.17 23.58
C ALA A 225 -30.58 74.69 23.97
N LEU A 226 -29.51 74.35 24.70
CA LEU A 226 -29.31 73.00 25.24
C LEU A 226 -30.35 72.67 26.32
N GLY A 227 -30.97 73.67 26.96
CA GLY A 227 -32.06 73.46 27.92
C GLY A 227 -33.33 72.87 27.28
N GLU A 228 -33.47 72.96 25.96
CA GLU A 228 -34.56 72.36 25.18
C GLU A 228 -34.24 70.92 24.74
N LEU A 229 -33.02 70.43 24.99
CA LEU A 229 -32.67 69.04 24.75
C LEU A 229 -33.44 68.18 25.75
N GLY A 230 -34.27 67.25 25.23
CA GLY A 230 -34.92 66.24 26.04
C GLY A 230 -33.94 65.18 26.55
N GLU A 231 -34.31 63.91 26.47
CA GLU A 231 -33.40 62.82 26.84
C GLU A 231 -32.34 62.60 25.74
N GLY A 232 -31.11 63.05 25.96
CA GLY A 232 -30.01 62.82 25.04
C GLY A 232 -28.69 63.38 25.54
N ARG A 233 -27.58 62.91 24.97
CA ARG A 233 -26.24 63.46 25.23
C ARG A 233 -25.72 64.12 23.95
N ILE A 234 -25.31 65.38 24.07
CA ILE A 234 -24.67 66.12 22.97
C ILE A 234 -23.40 66.76 23.52
N ALA A 235 -22.34 66.72 22.72
CA ALA A 235 -21.14 67.51 22.94
C ALA A 235 -20.99 68.52 21.80
N LEU A 236 -20.82 69.79 22.15
CA LEU A 236 -20.50 70.87 21.22
C LEU A 236 -19.08 71.35 21.50
N VAL A 237 -18.25 71.46 20.47
CA VAL A 237 -16.83 71.79 20.60
C VAL A 237 -16.50 72.94 19.66
N SER A 238 -15.72 73.92 20.14
CA SER A 238 -15.29 75.02 19.27
C SER A 238 -14.31 74.51 18.21
N GLY A 239 -14.58 74.82 16.95
CA GLY A 239 -13.73 74.46 15.80
C GLY A 239 -12.46 75.30 15.66
N ALA A 240 -12.23 76.27 16.54
CA ALA A 240 -11.06 77.16 16.47
C ALA A 240 -9.74 76.37 16.52
N SER A 241 -8.79 76.75 15.67
CA SER A 241 -7.44 76.21 15.65
C SER A 241 -6.45 77.25 16.15
N ASP A 242 -5.48 76.83 16.96
CA ASP A 242 -4.45 77.69 17.54
C ASP A 242 -3.13 76.92 17.65
N ASN A 243 -2.00 77.62 17.51
CA ASN A 243 -0.65 77.06 17.53
C ASN A 243 -0.07 76.96 18.95
N ALA A 244 -0.92 76.75 19.94
CA ALA A 244 -0.48 76.55 21.32
C ALA A 244 0.48 75.35 21.41
N SER A 245 1.57 75.56 22.16
CA SER A 245 2.54 74.54 22.50
C SER A 245 2.16 73.89 23.83
N PHE A 246 2.23 72.57 23.87
CA PHE A 246 2.00 71.76 25.07
C PHE A 246 3.27 70.99 25.41
N ALA A 247 3.37 70.48 26.64
CA ALA A 247 4.51 69.66 27.06
C ALA A 247 4.70 68.48 26.08
N PRO A 248 5.95 68.13 25.70
CA PRO A 248 6.19 67.02 24.78
C PRO A 248 5.65 65.67 25.27
N THR A 249 5.53 65.52 26.59
CA THR A 249 4.96 64.33 27.23
C THR A 249 3.44 64.34 27.23
N SER A 250 2.77 65.42 26.83
CA SER A 250 1.31 65.51 26.78
C SER A 250 0.75 64.80 25.55
N LEU A 251 -0.41 64.15 25.70
CA LEU A 251 -1.17 63.58 24.60
C LEU A 251 -1.63 64.66 23.61
N ALA A 252 -1.77 65.91 24.06
CA ALA A 252 -2.02 67.06 23.18
C ALA A 252 -0.91 67.31 22.14
N ALA A 253 0.31 66.83 22.39
CA ALA A 253 1.42 66.89 21.42
C ALA A 253 1.30 65.79 20.34
N LYS A 254 0.52 64.74 20.58
CA LYS A 254 0.24 63.62 19.67
C LYS A 254 -0.99 63.82 18.80
N VAL A 255 -1.67 64.96 18.95
CA VAL A 255 -2.92 65.29 18.26
C VAL A 255 -2.85 66.67 17.63
N GLN A 256 -3.14 66.74 16.33
CA GLN A 256 -3.44 67.97 15.61
C GLN A 256 -4.96 68.13 15.48
N GLY A 257 -5.49 69.35 15.57
CA GLY A 257 -6.92 69.61 15.50
C GLY A 257 -7.36 70.81 16.35
N PRO A 258 -8.66 70.94 16.65
CA PRO A 258 -9.21 72.07 17.38
C PRO A 258 -8.54 72.29 18.74
N ILE A 259 -8.28 73.57 19.08
CA ILE A 259 -7.56 73.93 20.30
C ILE A 259 -8.28 73.48 21.56
N ALA A 260 -9.62 73.45 21.55
CA ALA A 260 -10.43 72.98 22.66
C ALA A 260 -10.10 71.52 23.01
N ILE A 261 -9.95 70.65 22.01
CA ILE A 261 -9.60 69.24 22.19
C ILE A 261 -8.17 69.10 22.70
N ARG A 262 -7.22 69.82 22.09
CA ARG A 262 -5.82 69.79 22.53
C ARG A 262 -5.66 70.29 23.97
N ARG A 263 -6.44 71.29 24.41
CA ARG A 263 -6.47 71.76 25.81
C ARG A 263 -7.00 70.72 26.79
N LEU A 264 -8.02 69.95 26.41
CA LEU A 264 -8.54 68.84 27.23
C LEU A 264 -7.51 67.72 27.40
N LEU A 265 -6.74 67.45 26.35
CA LEU A 265 -5.68 66.44 26.37
C LEU A 265 -4.37 66.95 27.02
N ALA A 266 -4.27 68.24 27.35
CA ALA A 266 -3.02 68.86 27.80
C ALA A 266 -2.45 68.23 29.08
N ARG A 267 -3.34 67.88 30.03
CA ARG A 267 -2.99 67.32 31.35
C ARG A 267 -2.92 65.79 31.37
N LEU A 268 -3.09 65.16 30.21
CA LEU A 268 -2.98 63.72 30.04
C LEU A 268 -1.65 63.43 29.33
N HIS A 269 -0.75 62.74 29.99
CA HIS A 269 0.59 62.47 29.48
C HIS A 269 0.67 61.11 28.80
N ALA A 270 1.43 61.01 27.72
CA ALA A 270 1.60 59.83 26.89
C ALA A 270 2.81 59.00 27.37
N ALA A 271 2.60 57.70 27.60
CA ALA A 271 3.67 56.74 27.90
C ALA A 271 3.56 55.50 26.99
N GLU A 272 4.68 54.87 26.66
CA GLU A 272 4.69 53.71 25.75
C GLU A 272 4.01 52.48 26.38
N ASP A 273 4.27 52.25 27.67
CA ASP A 273 3.77 51.10 28.43
C ASP A 273 3.47 51.45 29.89
N LEU A 274 2.99 50.47 30.66
CA LEU A 274 2.64 50.64 32.07
C LEU A 274 3.83 50.95 32.98
N GLU A 275 5.03 50.46 32.66
CA GLU A 275 6.23 50.73 33.46
C GLU A 275 6.69 52.17 33.30
N ALA A 276 6.72 52.64 32.05
CA ALA A 276 6.96 54.03 31.69
C ALA A 276 5.89 54.94 32.31
N ALA A 277 4.61 54.52 32.28
CA ALA A 277 3.52 55.30 32.86
C ALA A 277 3.65 55.48 34.38
N ARG A 278 4.03 54.41 35.09
CA ARG A 278 4.27 54.46 36.54
C ARG A 278 5.43 55.37 36.90
N THR A 279 6.49 55.35 36.09
CA THR A 279 7.67 56.20 36.31
C THR A 279 7.33 57.66 36.07
N LEU A 280 6.65 57.96 34.97
CA LEU A 280 6.25 59.32 34.59
C LEU A 280 5.33 59.93 35.65
N GLN A 281 4.35 59.17 36.16
CA GLN A 281 3.40 59.66 37.16
C GLN A 281 4.07 60.23 38.42
N ARG A 282 5.21 59.67 38.87
CA ARG A 282 5.91 60.19 40.06
C ARG A 282 6.47 61.60 39.90
N SER A 283 6.60 62.06 38.66
CA SER A 283 7.17 63.37 38.32
C SER A 283 6.12 64.38 37.85
N LEU A 284 4.86 63.98 37.75
CA LEU A 284 3.79 64.85 37.26
C LEU A 284 3.23 65.76 38.36
N PRO A 285 2.75 66.95 38.00
CA PRO A 285 2.00 67.81 38.90
C PRO A 285 0.71 67.17 39.42
N GLU A 286 0.22 67.67 40.55
CA GLU A 286 -1.05 67.23 41.13
C GLU A 286 -2.22 67.39 40.12
N GLY A 287 -2.99 66.33 39.96
CA GLY A 287 -4.16 66.27 39.07
C GLY A 287 -3.87 65.94 37.60
N ASP A 288 -2.60 65.76 37.21
CA ASP A 288 -2.24 65.23 35.89
C ASP A 288 -2.30 63.69 35.91
N SER A 289 -2.49 63.08 34.74
CA SER A 289 -2.59 61.63 34.59
C SER A 289 -1.81 61.15 33.39
N VAL A 290 -1.49 59.85 33.33
CA VAL A 290 -0.78 59.22 32.24
C VAL A 290 -1.70 58.25 31.51
N ILE A 291 -1.58 58.15 30.19
CA ILE A 291 -2.21 57.15 29.35
C ILE A 291 -1.14 56.41 28.53
N THR A 292 -1.29 55.08 28.45
CA THR A 292 -0.43 54.23 27.63
C THR A 292 -0.91 54.18 26.19
N ARG A 293 -0.08 53.65 25.28
CA ARG A 293 -0.48 53.41 23.89
C ARG A 293 -1.70 52.48 23.77
N SER A 294 -1.80 51.49 24.65
CA SER A 294 -2.94 50.55 24.74
C SER A 294 -4.18 51.13 25.43
N GLY A 295 -4.12 52.37 25.94
CA GLY A 295 -5.27 53.07 26.53
C GLY A 295 -5.46 52.87 28.03
N GLU A 296 -4.53 52.22 28.74
CA GLU A 296 -4.55 52.18 30.21
C GLU A 296 -4.23 53.57 30.79
N ARG A 297 -4.96 53.96 31.84
CA ARG A 297 -4.81 55.28 32.47
C ARG A 297 -4.37 55.18 33.93
N LEU A 298 -3.40 55.98 34.30
CA LEU A 298 -2.83 56.05 35.65
C LEU A 298 -2.90 57.49 36.17
N GLY A 299 -3.31 57.67 37.42
CA GLY A 299 -3.22 58.94 38.13
C GLY A 299 -2.83 58.72 39.58
N GLU A 300 -2.79 59.79 40.36
CA GLU A 300 -2.51 59.69 41.79
C GLU A 300 -3.65 58.92 42.50
N GLY A 301 -3.32 57.74 43.04
CA GLY A 301 -4.27 56.91 43.79
C GLY A 301 -5.22 56.05 42.96
N TRP A 302 -5.09 56.00 41.62
CA TRP A 302 -5.98 55.18 40.79
C TRP A 302 -5.32 54.69 39.49
N VAL A 303 -5.81 53.55 39.00
CA VAL A 303 -5.48 52.97 37.70
C VAL A 303 -6.77 52.48 37.05
N ARG A 304 -6.94 52.76 35.77
CA ARG A 304 -8.08 52.30 34.97
C ARG A 304 -7.58 51.52 33.76
N VAL A 305 -8.15 50.34 33.58
CA VAL A 305 -7.92 49.48 32.42
C VAL A 305 -9.27 49.26 31.75
N SER A 306 -9.35 49.48 30.44
CA SER A 306 -10.53 49.18 29.63
C SER A 306 -10.11 48.17 28.56
N ARG A 307 -10.72 46.98 28.57
CA ARG A 307 -10.48 45.87 27.62
C ARG A 307 -11.79 45.50 26.95
#